data_AF-A0A8T3Z5Z3-F1
#
_entry.id   AF-A0A8T3Z5Z3-F1
#
_cell.length_a   1.000
_cell.length_b   1.000
_cell.length_c   1.000
_cell.angle_alpha   90.00
_cell.angle_beta   90.00
_cell.angle_gamma   90.00
#
_symmetry.space_group_name_H-M   'P 1'
#
loop_
_entity.id
_entity.type
_entity.pdbx_description
1 polymer ?
#
loop_
_entity_poly.entity_id
_entity_poly.type
_entity_poly.pdbx_seq_one_letter_code
_entity_poly.pdbx_strand_id
1 'polypeptide(L)'
;MVDFSKVWNWYSRESVQRAILEAAKNREVASIYREGNFGKRPNVLNHPGDIMQAVAEGAFSFHGSVEHWSNPMKLELGMMRQDQDALRTGWDVFIDPDIPDFELAKATVRQTLEALKDHGVTNYSVKFSGGKSFHIGIPFTSLPESINMQPSSAMYPELLQKTIEFLKWYMRDQLKEAFLAIDTPSMISQRVNKPLSDITNEQGLDPFKVVTMDVFSSRHLFRLPYSLHEKSLLVSLPLKPGRIDAFEKEMASPEKVKIDERFLVQNPGARDAQPLIVEAMDWASKNMKEVKDPVFREKRPEARKMMYISEDMFPPCIKYILENGLGDGKKRAVFILINFLRNMGWSAEQIEKRMDEWNNKNMPPLRSNYLRGQLRWHFRTDKPMLPPNCENENYYKQMGVHGLCQNLHDAAVKNPVSYPFRLLKSRSGEKPKKKAKPRNK
;
A
#
# COMPACT_ATOMS: atom_id res chain seq x y z
N MET A 1 -14.23 -15.38 35.33
CA MET A 1 -13.88 -16.75 34.91
C MET A 1 -14.86 -17.27 33.85
N VAL A 2 -15.34 -16.40 32.96
CA VAL A 2 -16.23 -16.76 31.85
C VAL A 2 -15.67 -16.06 30.63
N ASP A 3 -15.13 -16.84 29.69
CA ASP A 3 -15.14 -16.51 28.27
C ASP A 3 -14.63 -17.68 27.42
N PHE A 4 -13.60 -18.38 27.93
CA PHE A 4 -13.00 -19.51 27.21
C PHE A 4 -14.02 -20.60 26.86
N SER A 5 -14.90 -20.98 27.79
CA SER A 5 -15.95 -21.97 27.51
C SER A 5 -16.93 -21.51 26.42
N LYS A 6 -17.24 -20.21 26.35
CA LYS A 6 -18.13 -19.66 25.30
C LYS A 6 -17.45 -19.68 23.94
N VAL A 7 -16.20 -19.22 23.88
CA VAL A 7 -15.34 -19.26 22.70
C VAL A 7 -15.16 -20.70 22.21
N TRP A 8 -14.79 -21.60 23.12
CA TRP A 8 -14.61 -23.03 22.86
C TRP A 8 -15.89 -23.67 22.32
N ASN A 9 -17.02 -23.48 22.99
CA ASN A 9 -18.30 -24.04 22.56
C ASN A 9 -18.73 -23.52 21.19
N TRP A 10 -18.48 -22.25 20.89
CA TRP A 10 -18.78 -21.67 19.59
C TRP A 10 -17.94 -22.30 18.48
N TYR A 11 -16.62 -22.33 18.64
CA TYR A 11 -15.71 -22.87 17.63
C TYR A 11 -15.70 -24.39 17.56
N SER A 12 -16.25 -25.10 18.56
CA SER A 12 -16.45 -26.56 18.50
C SER A 12 -17.57 -26.98 17.54
N ARG A 13 -18.42 -26.04 17.10
CA ARG A 13 -19.49 -26.33 16.14
C ARG A 13 -18.89 -26.60 14.76
N GLU A 14 -19.13 -27.80 14.22
CA GLU A 14 -18.65 -28.18 12.87
C GLU A 14 -19.08 -27.20 11.77
N SER A 15 -20.31 -26.67 11.87
CA SER A 15 -20.81 -25.65 10.92
C SER A 15 -20.02 -24.35 10.96
N VAL A 16 -19.56 -23.92 12.15
CA VAL A 16 -18.72 -22.74 12.33
C VAL A 16 -17.33 -23.00 11.75
N GLN A 17 -16.74 -24.14 12.10
CA GLN A 17 -15.41 -24.55 11.61
C GLN A 17 -15.38 -24.58 10.08
N ARG A 18 -16.39 -25.20 9.44
CA ARG A 18 -16.52 -25.27 7.99
C ARG A 18 -16.61 -23.88 7.35
N ALA A 19 -17.44 -23.00 7.90
CA ALA A 19 -17.62 -21.66 7.36
C ALA A 19 -16.34 -20.80 7.48
N ILE A 20 -15.60 -20.92 8.58
CA ILE A 20 -14.31 -20.24 8.77
C ILE A 20 -13.27 -20.77 7.79
N LEU A 21 -13.14 -22.10 7.66
CA LEU A 21 -12.18 -22.73 6.72
C LEU A 21 -12.48 -22.35 5.28
N GLU A 22 -13.75 -22.30 4.91
CA GLU A 22 -14.17 -21.86 3.58
C GLU A 22 -13.75 -20.42 3.30
N ALA A 23 -13.99 -19.50 4.24
CA ALA A 23 -13.61 -18.10 4.11
C ALA A 23 -12.09 -17.88 4.21
N ALA A 24 -11.37 -18.74 4.92
CA ALA A 24 -9.91 -18.72 5.08
C ALA A 24 -9.16 -19.27 3.86
N LYS A 25 -9.83 -19.99 2.97
CA LYS A 25 -9.20 -20.63 1.82
C LYS A 25 -8.41 -19.63 0.98
N ASN A 26 -7.16 -19.98 0.68
CA ASN A 26 -6.19 -19.17 -0.07
C ASN A 26 -5.87 -17.80 0.57
N ARG A 27 -6.18 -17.57 1.85
CA ARG A 27 -5.82 -16.33 2.54
C ARG A 27 -4.70 -16.57 3.53
N GLU A 28 -3.93 -15.52 3.81
CA GLU A 28 -3.14 -15.48 5.03
C GLU A 28 -4.11 -15.30 6.20
N VAL A 29 -3.98 -16.12 7.24
CA VAL A 29 -4.82 -16.05 8.44
C VAL A 29 -3.97 -15.63 9.64
N ALA A 30 -4.56 -14.86 10.55
CA ALA A 30 -4.00 -14.60 11.86
C ALA A 30 -5.04 -14.80 12.95
N SER A 31 -4.64 -15.47 14.03
CA SER A 31 -5.39 -15.53 15.28
C SER A 31 -5.21 -14.23 16.07
N ILE A 32 -6.26 -13.76 16.73
CA ILE A 32 -6.19 -12.62 17.67
C ILE A 32 -6.50 -13.11 19.07
N TYR A 33 -5.65 -12.72 20.01
CA TYR A 33 -5.77 -13.05 21.43
C TYR A 33 -6.49 -11.92 22.19
N ARG A 34 -6.88 -12.17 23.44
CA ARG A 34 -7.75 -11.28 24.24
C ARG A 34 -7.30 -9.81 24.32
N GLU A 35 -6.00 -9.56 24.32
CA GLU A 35 -5.42 -8.20 24.37
C GLU A 35 -5.40 -7.49 23.00
N GLY A 36 -5.90 -8.15 21.95
CA GLY A 36 -5.82 -7.67 20.56
C GLY A 36 -4.50 -8.01 19.85
N ASN A 37 -3.62 -8.76 20.52
CA ASN A 37 -2.34 -9.18 19.94
C ASN A 37 -2.58 -10.16 18.79
N PHE A 38 -1.87 -9.95 17.68
CA PHE A 38 -1.88 -10.85 16.53
C PHE A 38 -0.95 -12.05 16.78
N GLY A 39 -1.40 -13.23 16.37
CA GLY A 39 -0.57 -14.42 16.26
C GLY A 39 0.49 -14.29 15.17
N LYS A 40 1.39 -15.28 15.14
CA LYS A 40 2.49 -15.31 14.18
C LYS A 40 1.96 -15.35 12.75
N ARG A 41 2.64 -14.63 11.87
CA ARG A 41 2.32 -14.49 10.45
C ARG A 41 3.56 -14.77 9.57
N PRO A 42 3.40 -15.38 8.37
CA PRO A 42 2.15 -15.88 7.82
C PRO A 42 1.65 -17.14 8.54
N ASN A 43 0.34 -17.38 8.44
CA ASN A 43 -0.29 -18.62 8.91
C ASN A 43 -1.51 -18.94 8.03
N VAL A 44 -2.02 -20.17 8.14
CA VAL A 44 -3.20 -20.67 7.43
C VAL A 44 -4.05 -21.55 8.34
N LEU A 45 -5.32 -21.76 7.97
CA LEU A 45 -6.21 -22.76 8.57
C LEU A 45 -6.64 -23.73 7.48
N ASN A 46 -6.28 -25.01 7.60
CA ASN A 46 -6.56 -26.04 6.60
C ASN A 46 -7.56 -27.08 7.11
N HIS A 47 -7.57 -27.32 8.42
CA HIS A 47 -8.38 -28.36 9.06
C HIS A 47 -9.13 -27.82 10.27
N PRO A 48 -10.28 -28.42 10.64
CA PRO A 48 -11.01 -28.02 11.84
C PRO A 48 -10.18 -28.08 13.13
N GLY A 49 -9.23 -29.04 13.19
CA GLY A 49 -8.28 -29.15 14.29
C GLY A 49 -7.41 -27.91 14.49
N ASP A 50 -7.03 -27.21 13.41
CA ASP A 50 -6.22 -25.99 13.47
C ASP A 50 -6.96 -24.88 14.23
N ILE A 51 -8.27 -24.76 14.01
CA ILE A 51 -9.14 -23.81 14.71
C ILE A 51 -9.18 -24.15 16.19
N MET A 52 -9.45 -25.41 16.54
CA MET A 52 -9.57 -25.83 17.94
C MET A 52 -8.23 -25.73 18.68
N GLN A 53 -7.11 -26.04 18.02
CA GLN A 53 -5.79 -25.84 18.59
C GLN A 53 -5.52 -24.36 18.86
N ALA A 54 -5.78 -23.47 17.89
CA ALA A 54 -5.60 -22.04 18.09
C ALA A 54 -6.47 -21.51 19.24
N VAL A 55 -7.71 -21.98 19.37
CA VAL A 55 -8.58 -21.64 20.50
C VAL A 55 -8.00 -22.16 21.80
N ALA A 56 -7.49 -23.40 21.85
CA ALA A 56 -6.82 -23.96 23.03
C ALA A 56 -5.61 -23.12 23.48
N GLU A 57 -4.89 -22.54 22.51
CA GLU A 57 -3.78 -21.60 22.71
C GLU A 57 -4.24 -20.17 23.06
N GLY A 58 -5.55 -19.94 23.17
CA GLY A 58 -6.15 -18.69 23.63
C GLY A 58 -6.65 -17.75 22.52
N ALA A 59 -6.78 -18.20 21.28
CA ALA A 59 -7.35 -17.40 20.20
C ALA A 59 -8.84 -17.12 20.44
N PHE A 60 -9.23 -15.86 20.27
CA PHE A 60 -10.62 -15.40 20.32
C PHE A 60 -11.20 -15.20 18.93
N SER A 61 -10.37 -14.76 17.99
CA SER A 61 -10.81 -14.45 16.63
C SER A 61 -9.81 -14.91 15.59
N PHE A 62 -10.31 -15.16 14.39
CA PHE A 62 -9.58 -15.42 13.18
C PHE A 62 -9.82 -14.30 12.16
N HIS A 63 -8.74 -13.77 11.61
CA HIS A 63 -8.76 -12.72 10.60
C HIS A 63 -8.03 -13.22 9.36
N GLY A 64 -8.55 -12.93 8.17
CA GLY A 64 -7.99 -13.35 6.88
C GLY A 64 -7.61 -12.16 6.02
N SER A 65 -6.61 -12.33 5.15
CA SER A 65 -6.19 -11.30 4.21
C SER A 65 -7.27 -10.97 3.19
N VAL A 66 -7.40 -9.70 2.81
CA VAL A 66 -8.24 -9.28 1.67
C VAL A 66 -7.74 -9.94 0.38
N GLU A 67 -6.43 -10.05 0.23
CA GLU A 67 -5.81 -10.76 -0.89
C GLU A 67 -5.89 -12.29 -0.77
N HIS A 68 -5.87 -12.94 -1.93
CA HIS A 68 -5.80 -14.39 -2.10
C HIS A 68 -4.43 -14.75 -2.65
N TRP A 69 -3.86 -15.83 -2.13
CA TRP A 69 -2.50 -16.27 -2.41
C TRP A 69 -2.49 -17.71 -2.87
N SER A 70 -1.60 -18.03 -3.80
CA SER A 70 -1.34 -19.40 -4.24
C SER A 70 -0.69 -20.24 -3.15
N ASN A 71 0.12 -19.61 -2.29
CA ASN A 71 0.68 -20.21 -1.09
C ASN A 71 0.96 -19.11 -0.03
N PRO A 72 0.02 -18.87 0.92
CA PRO A 72 0.19 -17.83 1.94
C PRO A 72 1.43 -18.02 2.82
N MET A 73 1.89 -19.25 3.04
CA MET A 73 3.06 -19.54 3.89
C MET A 73 4.39 -19.05 3.30
N LYS A 74 4.41 -18.68 2.01
CA LYS A 74 5.59 -18.07 1.37
C LYS A 74 5.70 -16.57 1.59
N LEU A 75 4.72 -15.92 2.21
CA LEU A 75 4.73 -14.47 2.43
C LEU A 75 5.77 -14.08 3.48
N GLU A 76 6.52 -13.02 3.21
CA GLU A 76 7.54 -12.49 4.12
C GLU A 76 7.34 -10.99 4.36
N LEU A 77 7.75 -10.52 5.53
CA LEU A 77 7.78 -9.08 5.81
C LEU A 77 8.85 -8.41 4.93
N GLY A 78 8.48 -7.32 4.26
CA GLY A 78 9.40 -6.59 3.38
C GLY A 78 9.64 -7.23 2.01
N MET A 79 8.89 -8.28 1.66
CA MET A 79 8.92 -8.90 0.33
C MET A 79 8.68 -7.84 -0.76
N MET A 80 9.44 -7.91 -1.88
CA MET A 80 9.25 -6.98 -2.98
C MET A 80 7.86 -7.15 -3.59
N ARG A 81 7.29 -6.06 -4.10
CA ARG A 81 5.94 -6.08 -4.71
C ARG A 81 5.82 -7.13 -5.82
N GLN A 82 6.85 -7.30 -6.65
CA GLN A 82 6.85 -8.29 -7.74
C GLN A 82 6.70 -9.73 -7.24
N ASP A 83 7.37 -10.07 -6.14
CA ASP A 83 7.31 -11.42 -5.55
C ASP A 83 5.95 -11.64 -4.85
N GLN A 84 5.41 -10.60 -4.19
CA GLN A 84 4.06 -10.65 -3.63
C GLN A 84 3.02 -10.84 -4.73
N ASP A 85 3.10 -10.07 -5.81
CA ASP A 85 2.18 -10.14 -6.95
C ASP A 85 2.26 -11.52 -7.64
N ALA A 86 3.43 -12.15 -7.68
CA ALA A 86 3.60 -13.51 -8.21
C ALA A 86 2.92 -14.59 -7.34
N LEU A 87 2.73 -14.33 -6.04
CA LEU A 87 1.95 -15.19 -5.16
C LEU A 87 0.46 -14.86 -5.18
N ARG A 88 0.07 -13.63 -5.57
CA ARG A 88 -1.33 -13.19 -5.50
C ARG A 88 -2.17 -13.81 -6.63
N THR A 89 -3.20 -14.56 -6.25
CA THR A 89 -4.17 -15.15 -7.20
C THR A 89 -5.40 -14.27 -7.39
N GLY A 90 -5.66 -13.35 -6.46
CA GLY A 90 -6.79 -12.43 -6.50
C GLY A 90 -6.86 -11.57 -5.25
N TRP A 91 -7.90 -10.76 -5.14
CA TRP A 91 -8.21 -9.96 -3.95
C TRP A 91 -9.66 -9.47 -4.05
N ASP A 92 -10.35 -9.37 -2.93
CA ASP A 92 -11.75 -8.93 -2.92
C ASP A 92 -11.83 -7.42 -2.72
N VAL A 93 -12.85 -6.77 -3.31
CA VAL A 93 -13.17 -5.38 -2.93
C VAL A 93 -13.78 -5.44 -1.55
N PHE A 94 -13.07 -4.96 -0.55
CA PHE A 94 -13.51 -4.95 0.83
C PHE A 94 -13.72 -3.51 1.28
N ILE A 95 -14.90 -3.25 1.87
CA ILE A 95 -15.32 -1.94 2.33
C ILE A 95 -15.61 -2.05 3.82
N ASP A 96 -14.90 -1.27 4.63
CA ASP A 96 -15.07 -1.20 6.08
C ASP A 96 -15.48 0.22 6.49
N PRO A 97 -16.80 0.53 6.54
CA PRO A 97 -17.29 1.78 7.08
C PRO A 97 -17.07 1.81 8.60
N ASP A 98 -16.06 2.53 9.07
CA ASP A 98 -15.84 2.75 10.49
C ASP A 98 -16.62 3.99 10.96
N ILE A 99 -17.66 3.72 11.74
CA ILE A 99 -18.50 4.74 12.37
C ILE A 99 -18.93 4.26 13.77
N PRO A 100 -18.75 5.09 14.81
CA PRO A 100 -19.11 4.70 16.17
C PRO A 100 -20.59 4.89 16.52
N ASP A 101 -21.49 4.92 15.54
CA ASP A 101 -22.95 4.91 15.70
C ASP A 101 -23.57 3.87 14.76
N PHE A 102 -24.43 3.01 15.31
CA PHE A 102 -24.92 1.84 14.58
C PHE A 102 -26.02 2.16 13.57
N GLU A 103 -26.84 3.17 13.82
CA GLU A 103 -27.91 3.57 12.89
C GLU A 103 -27.30 4.31 11.69
N LEU A 104 -26.29 5.15 11.93
CA LEU A 104 -25.50 5.74 10.85
C LEU A 104 -24.70 4.67 10.07
N ALA A 105 -24.23 3.61 10.74
CA ALA A 105 -23.62 2.46 10.07
C ALA A 105 -24.59 1.76 9.11
N LYS A 106 -25.82 1.47 9.56
CA LYS A 106 -26.88 0.90 8.71
C LYS A 106 -27.18 1.79 7.50
N ALA A 107 -27.29 3.10 7.71
CA ALA A 107 -27.50 4.05 6.63
C ALA A 107 -26.35 4.03 5.60
N THR A 108 -25.10 4.01 6.07
CA THR A 108 -23.92 3.93 5.19
C THR A 108 -23.93 2.65 4.37
N VAL A 109 -24.23 1.52 5.00
CA VAL A 109 -24.32 0.22 4.33
C VAL A 109 -25.40 0.26 3.25
N ARG A 110 -26.60 0.76 3.58
CA ARG A 110 -27.72 0.85 2.63
C ARG A 110 -27.34 1.65 1.39
N GLN A 111 -26.75 2.83 1.57
CA GLN A 111 -26.32 3.66 0.44
C GLN A 111 -25.20 3.00 -0.37
N THR A 112 -24.28 2.31 0.29
CA THR A 112 -23.24 1.55 -0.42
C THR A 112 -23.86 0.41 -1.24
N LEU A 113 -24.82 -0.35 -0.70
CA LEU A 113 -25.48 -1.44 -1.42
C LEU A 113 -26.32 -0.95 -2.59
N GLU A 114 -27.02 0.18 -2.47
CA GLU A 114 -27.74 0.76 -3.62
C GLU A 114 -26.76 1.24 -4.68
N ALA A 115 -25.65 1.88 -4.31
CA ALA A 115 -24.60 2.24 -5.25
C ALA A 115 -24.04 1.01 -5.97
N LEU A 116 -23.78 -0.11 -5.27
CA LEU A 116 -23.35 -1.35 -5.94
C LEU A 116 -24.38 -1.86 -6.95
N LYS A 117 -25.66 -1.83 -6.59
CA LYS A 117 -26.76 -2.27 -7.45
C LYS A 117 -26.96 -1.38 -8.67
N ASP A 118 -26.84 -0.06 -8.53
CA ASP A 118 -26.91 0.92 -9.62
C ASP A 118 -25.86 0.62 -10.70
N HIS A 119 -24.70 0.10 -10.29
CA HIS A 119 -23.60 -0.29 -11.18
C HIS A 119 -23.62 -1.77 -11.59
N GLY A 120 -24.76 -2.44 -11.40
CA GLY A 120 -24.99 -3.82 -11.86
C GLY A 120 -24.30 -4.90 -11.03
N VAL A 121 -23.72 -4.58 -9.86
CA VAL A 121 -23.11 -5.59 -8.99
C VAL A 121 -24.22 -6.39 -8.30
N THR A 122 -24.26 -7.69 -8.56
CA THR A 122 -25.24 -8.63 -7.98
C THR A 122 -24.62 -9.58 -6.96
N ASN A 123 -23.34 -9.89 -7.12
CA ASN A 123 -22.57 -10.78 -6.28
C ASN A 123 -21.76 -9.94 -5.30
N TYR A 124 -22.43 -9.47 -4.26
CA TYR A 124 -21.84 -8.80 -3.12
C TYR A 124 -22.34 -9.45 -1.83
N SER A 125 -21.65 -9.20 -0.74
CA SER A 125 -22.02 -9.71 0.57
C SER A 125 -21.84 -8.65 1.64
N VAL A 126 -22.64 -8.74 2.69
CA VAL A 126 -22.56 -7.84 3.85
C VAL A 126 -22.52 -8.68 5.11
N LYS A 127 -21.75 -8.24 6.10
CA LYS A 127 -21.71 -8.88 7.42
C LYS A 127 -21.61 -7.85 8.53
N PHE A 128 -22.23 -8.14 9.67
CA PHE A 128 -21.88 -7.45 10.91
C PHE A 128 -20.44 -7.81 11.31
N SER A 129 -19.65 -6.83 11.74
CA SER A 129 -18.24 -7.06 12.09
C SER A 129 -18.04 -7.72 13.47
N GLY A 130 -19.11 -7.87 14.25
CA GLY A 130 -19.06 -8.25 15.66
C GLY A 130 -18.82 -7.05 16.60
N GLY A 131 -18.42 -5.89 16.05
CA GLY A 131 -18.09 -4.69 16.80
C GLY A 131 -19.12 -3.58 16.63
N LYS A 132 -18.70 -2.48 15.98
CA LYS A 132 -19.50 -1.25 15.88
C LYS A 132 -20.27 -1.10 14.57
N SER A 133 -19.83 -1.77 13.51
CA SER A 133 -20.31 -1.55 12.14
C SER A 133 -20.42 -2.86 11.35
N PHE A 134 -20.58 -2.73 10.04
CA PHE A 134 -20.69 -3.81 9.07
C PHE A 134 -19.52 -3.75 8.10
N HIS A 135 -19.24 -4.86 7.41
CA HIS A 135 -18.33 -4.89 6.27
C HIS A 135 -19.10 -5.30 5.03
N ILE A 136 -18.70 -4.74 3.89
CA ILE A 136 -19.25 -5.08 2.57
C ILE A 136 -18.11 -5.66 1.73
N GLY A 137 -18.41 -6.69 0.94
CA GLY A 137 -17.42 -7.40 0.15
C GLY A 137 -17.94 -7.75 -1.24
N ILE A 138 -17.13 -7.50 -2.27
CA ILE A 138 -17.32 -7.99 -3.63
C ILE A 138 -16.19 -9.00 -3.91
N PRO A 139 -16.50 -10.27 -4.21
CA PRO A 139 -15.49 -11.29 -4.43
C PRO A 139 -14.66 -11.00 -5.68
N PHE A 140 -13.37 -11.36 -5.66
CA PHE A 140 -12.46 -11.16 -6.80
C PHE A 140 -13.02 -11.66 -8.14
N THR A 141 -13.73 -12.80 -8.11
CA THR A 141 -14.35 -13.41 -9.30
C THR A 141 -15.45 -12.57 -9.97
N SER A 142 -15.94 -11.53 -9.29
CA SER A 142 -16.85 -10.53 -9.87
C SER A 142 -16.14 -9.39 -10.59
N LEU A 143 -14.82 -9.24 -10.40
CA LEU A 143 -14.03 -8.24 -11.11
C LEU A 143 -13.73 -8.70 -12.54
N PRO A 144 -13.43 -7.77 -13.48
CA PRO A 144 -12.91 -8.15 -14.79
C PRO A 144 -11.59 -8.89 -14.63
N GLU A 145 -11.27 -9.84 -15.53
CA GLU A 145 -9.99 -10.57 -15.46
C GLU A 145 -8.77 -9.67 -15.69
N SER A 146 -8.91 -8.68 -16.57
CA SER A 146 -7.86 -7.72 -16.85
C SER A 146 -8.44 -6.35 -17.22
N ILE A 147 -7.64 -5.31 -16.99
CA ILE A 147 -7.93 -3.92 -17.34
C ILE A 147 -6.71 -3.39 -18.09
N ASN A 148 -6.90 -2.87 -19.31
CA ASN A 148 -5.79 -2.38 -20.15
C ASN A 148 -4.64 -3.40 -20.30
N MET A 149 -4.98 -4.67 -20.52
CA MET A 149 -4.04 -5.81 -20.62
C MET A 149 -3.27 -6.15 -19.33
N GLN A 150 -3.57 -5.51 -18.21
CA GLN A 150 -3.01 -5.87 -16.90
C GLN A 150 -3.99 -6.76 -16.13
N PRO A 151 -3.56 -7.92 -15.61
CA PRO A 151 -4.42 -8.76 -14.76
C PRO A 151 -4.89 -8.01 -13.53
N SER A 152 -6.20 -8.06 -13.25
CA SER A 152 -6.79 -7.34 -12.11
C SER A 152 -6.22 -7.82 -10.77
N SER A 153 -5.79 -9.09 -10.68
CA SER A 153 -5.08 -9.64 -9.52
C SER A 153 -3.78 -8.90 -9.18
N ALA A 154 -3.12 -8.26 -10.14
CA ALA A 154 -1.89 -7.49 -9.94
C ALA A 154 -2.15 -6.01 -9.58
N MET A 155 -3.40 -5.55 -9.63
CA MET A 155 -3.77 -4.13 -9.49
C MET A 155 -4.17 -3.73 -8.06
N TYR A 156 -3.81 -4.53 -7.06
CA TYR A 156 -4.00 -4.20 -5.65
C TYR A 156 -2.78 -3.43 -5.10
N PRO A 157 -2.97 -2.39 -4.27
CA PRO A 157 -4.25 -1.83 -3.79
C PRO A 157 -4.82 -0.70 -4.66
N GLU A 158 -4.18 -0.33 -5.77
CA GLU A 158 -4.55 0.88 -6.52
C GLU A 158 -5.96 0.81 -7.12
N LEU A 159 -6.37 -0.34 -7.63
CA LEU A 159 -7.72 -0.50 -8.17
C LEU A 159 -8.76 -0.43 -7.04
N LEU A 160 -8.49 -1.05 -5.88
CA LEU A 160 -9.35 -0.89 -4.70
C LEU A 160 -9.51 0.58 -4.33
N GLN A 161 -8.40 1.33 -4.28
CA GLN A 161 -8.43 2.75 -3.94
C GLN A 161 -9.37 3.54 -4.86
N LYS A 162 -9.24 3.33 -6.18
CA LYS A 162 -10.06 4.00 -7.17
C LYS A 162 -11.54 3.64 -7.02
N THR A 163 -11.84 2.36 -6.78
CA THR A 163 -13.20 1.89 -6.55
C THR A 163 -13.82 2.51 -5.30
N ILE A 164 -13.09 2.56 -4.17
CA ILE A 164 -13.61 3.16 -2.93
C ILE A 164 -13.83 4.66 -3.08
N GLU A 165 -12.88 5.39 -3.67
CA GLU A 165 -13.02 6.84 -3.86
C GLU A 165 -14.15 7.18 -4.85
N PHE A 166 -14.34 6.36 -5.89
CA PHE A 166 -15.48 6.49 -6.79
C PHE A 166 -16.81 6.29 -6.06
N LEU A 167 -16.95 5.20 -5.28
CA LEU A 167 -18.16 4.94 -4.51
C LEU A 167 -18.46 6.08 -3.53
N LYS A 168 -17.43 6.61 -2.85
CA LYS A 168 -17.56 7.77 -1.97
C LYS A 168 -18.07 8.99 -2.74
N TRP A 169 -17.51 9.28 -3.90
CA TRP A 169 -18.00 10.37 -4.74
C TRP A 169 -19.46 10.16 -5.16
N TYR A 170 -19.79 8.96 -5.65
CA TYR A 170 -21.10 8.63 -6.20
C TYR A 170 -22.22 8.76 -5.15
N MET A 171 -22.00 8.26 -3.94
CA MET A 171 -23.04 8.21 -2.90
C MET A 171 -23.02 9.41 -1.94
N ARG A 172 -22.20 10.44 -2.21
CA ARG A 172 -21.96 11.54 -1.26
C ARG A 172 -23.24 12.25 -0.85
N ASP A 173 -24.05 12.67 -1.80
CA ASP A 173 -25.24 13.47 -1.51
C ASP A 173 -26.34 12.61 -0.88
N GLN A 174 -26.57 11.40 -1.39
CA GLN A 174 -27.54 10.46 -0.84
C GLN A 174 -27.19 10.04 0.59
N LEU A 175 -25.90 9.84 0.90
CA LEU A 175 -25.45 9.52 2.25
C LEU A 175 -25.58 10.72 3.19
N LYS A 176 -25.31 11.94 2.71
CA LYS A 176 -25.56 13.16 3.48
C LYS A 176 -27.04 13.28 3.86
N GLU A 177 -27.94 13.14 2.90
CA GLU A 177 -29.39 13.19 3.16
C GLU A 177 -29.85 12.06 4.09
N ALA A 178 -29.31 10.85 3.93
CA ALA A 178 -29.61 9.73 4.81
C ALA A 178 -29.18 9.99 6.27
N PHE A 179 -28.04 10.65 6.48
CA PHE A 179 -27.62 11.06 7.83
C PHE A 179 -28.49 12.18 8.39
N LEU A 180 -28.82 13.18 7.58
CA LEU A 180 -29.69 14.30 8.00
C LEU A 180 -31.13 13.85 8.30
N ALA A 181 -31.60 12.77 7.68
CA ALA A 181 -32.87 12.14 8.00
C ALA A 181 -32.87 11.43 9.37
N ILE A 182 -31.70 11.05 9.87
CA ILE A 182 -31.56 10.42 11.20
C ILE A 182 -31.45 11.50 12.28
N ASP A 183 -30.66 12.54 12.06
CA ASP A 183 -30.47 13.60 13.06
C ASP A 183 -29.83 14.88 12.49
N THR A 184 -29.84 15.95 13.29
CA THR A 184 -29.16 17.21 12.95
C THR A 184 -27.62 17.06 13.02
N PRO A 185 -26.84 17.88 12.31
CA PRO A 185 -25.37 17.85 12.38
C PRO A 185 -24.82 17.94 13.81
N SER A 186 -25.44 18.76 14.68
CA SER A 186 -25.00 18.91 16.06
C SER A 186 -25.19 17.62 16.87
N MET A 187 -26.29 16.91 16.65
CA MET A 187 -26.55 15.63 17.33
C MET A 187 -25.69 14.50 16.74
N ILE A 188 -25.50 14.46 15.41
CA ILE A 188 -24.57 13.53 14.75
C ILE A 188 -23.17 13.67 15.34
N SER A 189 -22.67 14.91 15.50
CA SER A 189 -21.39 15.22 16.13
C SER A 189 -21.25 14.60 17.52
N GLN A 190 -22.30 14.69 18.36
CA GLN A 190 -22.32 14.05 19.68
C GLN A 190 -22.32 12.52 19.58
N ARG A 191 -23.16 11.95 18.71
CA ARG A 191 -23.31 10.49 18.51
C ARG A 191 -22.00 9.84 18.07
N VAL A 192 -21.23 10.50 17.20
CA VAL A 192 -19.94 9.98 16.74
C VAL A 192 -18.73 10.45 17.55
N ASN A 193 -18.96 11.27 18.59
CA ASN A 193 -17.93 11.86 19.43
C ASN A 193 -16.81 12.58 18.62
N LYS A 194 -17.22 13.42 17.66
CA LYS A 194 -16.33 14.28 16.87
C LYS A 194 -16.80 15.73 16.97
N PRO A 195 -15.92 16.74 17.04
CA PRO A 195 -16.31 18.14 16.97
C PRO A 195 -17.16 18.46 15.73
N LEU A 196 -18.14 19.37 15.86
CA LEU A 196 -19.00 19.74 14.74
C LEU A 196 -18.21 20.30 13.54
N SER A 197 -17.13 21.04 13.82
CA SER A 197 -16.19 21.54 12.80
C SER A 197 -15.51 20.42 12.02
N ASP A 198 -15.32 19.26 12.65
CA ASP A 198 -14.58 18.14 12.07
C ASP A 198 -15.47 17.31 11.16
N ILE A 199 -16.79 17.45 11.25
CA ILE A 199 -17.76 16.73 10.41
C ILE A 199 -18.50 17.62 9.40
N THR A 200 -18.25 18.93 9.43
CA THR A 200 -18.86 19.90 8.51
C THR A 200 -17.83 20.54 7.60
N ASN A 201 -18.30 21.16 6.52
CA ASN A 201 -17.56 22.03 5.61
C ASN A 201 -18.46 23.23 5.24
N GLU A 202 -18.03 24.08 4.30
CA GLU A 202 -18.80 25.25 3.84
C GLU A 202 -20.20 24.90 3.29
N GLN A 203 -20.41 23.66 2.85
CA GLN A 203 -21.65 23.13 2.28
C GLN A 203 -22.49 22.34 3.30
N GLY A 204 -22.14 22.41 4.59
CA GLY A 204 -22.83 21.72 5.69
C GLY A 204 -22.17 20.39 6.06
N LEU A 205 -22.99 19.38 6.41
CA LEU A 205 -22.50 18.06 6.81
C LEU A 205 -21.72 17.38 5.67
N ASP A 206 -20.52 16.89 5.98
CA ASP A 206 -19.73 16.04 5.08
C ASP A 206 -19.80 14.59 5.56
N PRO A 207 -20.54 13.71 4.87
CA PRO A 207 -20.77 12.35 5.36
C PRO A 207 -19.48 11.55 5.52
N PHE A 208 -18.46 11.78 4.68
CA PHE A 208 -17.17 11.07 4.76
C PHE A 208 -16.20 11.64 5.78
N LYS A 209 -16.59 12.72 6.48
CA LYS A 209 -15.96 13.11 7.74
C LYS A 209 -16.62 12.46 8.95
N VAL A 210 -17.89 12.05 8.82
CA VAL A 210 -18.64 11.31 9.84
C VAL A 210 -18.21 9.83 9.83
N VAL A 211 -18.37 9.15 8.69
CA VAL A 211 -17.93 7.76 8.48
C VAL A 211 -16.60 7.70 7.75
N THR A 212 -15.68 6.88 8.26
CA THR A 212 -14.40 6.61 7.60
C THR A 212 -14.54 5.38 6.72
N MET A 213 -14.06 5.45 5.49
CA MET A 213 -13.96 4.31 4.56
C MET A 213 -12.53 4.26 4.04
N ASP A 214 -11.66 3.58 4.79
CA ASP A 214 -10.23 3.55 4.51
C ASP A 214 -9.87 2.58 3.38
N VAL A 215 -8.76 2.88 2.71
CA VAL A 215 -8.15 2.01 1.70
C VAL A 215 -6.97 1.30 2.33
N PHE A 216 -6.93 -0.01 2.15
CA PHE A 216 -5.98 -0.87 2.84
C PHE A 216 -4.66 -1.03 2.11
N SER A 217 -3.61 -1.29 2.88
CA SER A 217 -2.29 -1.67 2.37
C SER A 217 -2.20 -3.18 2.09
N SER A 218 -1.05 -3.64 1.57
CA SER A 218 -0.76 -5.06 1.34
C SER A 218 -0.90 -5.90 2.61
N ARG A 219 -1.47 -7.10 2.48
CA ARG A 219 -1.71 -8.08 3.54
C ARG A 219 -2.58 -7.56 4.67
N HIS A 220 -3.54 -6.68 4.34
CA HIS A 220 -4.53 -6.21 5.29
C HIS A 220 -5.48 -7.35 5.68
N LEU A 221 -5.76 -7.47 6.98
CA LEU A 221 -6.57 -8.54 7.53
C LEU A 221 -7.94 -8.01 7.94
N PHE A 222 -8.98 -8.77 7.64
CA PHE A 222 -10.32 -8.54 8.15
C PHE A 222 -10.80 -9.74 8.96
N ARG A 223 -11.66 -9.50 9.97
CA ARG A 223 -12.27 -10.57 10.76
C ARG A 223 -13.07 -11.51 9.85
N LEU A 224 -12.75 -12.80 9.85
CA LEU A 224 -13.46 -13.79 9.04
C LEU A 224 -14.93 -13.89 9.47
N PRO A 225 -15.85 -14.25 8.54
CA PRO A 225 -17.23 -14.55 8.90
C PRO A 225 -17.26 -15.67 9.95
N TYR A 226 -18.21 -15.57 10.87
CA TYR A 226 -18.40 -16.45 12.01
C TYR A 226 -17.30 -16.47 13.06
N SER A 227 -16.25 -15.66 12.90
CA SER A 227 -15.29 -15.38 13.96
C SER A 227 -15.89 -14.46 15.03
N LEU A 228 -15.55 -14.68 16.29
CA LEU A 228 -15.98 -13.84 17.41
C LEU A 228 -15.20 -12.52 17.45
N HIS A 229 -15.84 -11.46 17.94
CA HIS A 229 -15.18 -10.21 18.27
C HIS A 229 -14.57 -10.26 19.67
N GLU A 230 -13.30 -9.87 19.81
CA GLU A 230 -12.50 -10.15 21.02
C GLU A 230 -13.00 -9.40 22.26
N LYS A 231 -13.70 -8.29 22.08
CA LYS A 231 -14.24 -7.47 23.20
C LYS A 231 -15.71 -7.73 23.50
N SER A 232 -16.52 -7.98 22.48
CA SER A 232 -17.99 -8.09 22.60
C SER A 232 -18.47 -9.53 22.57
N LEU A 233 -17.64 -10.45 22.06
CA LEU A 233 -17.96 -11.87 21.82
C LEU A 233 -19.15 -12.09 20.90
N LEU A 234 -19.55 -11.05 20.17
CA LEU A 234 -20.53 -11.17 19.11
C LEU A 234 -19.86 -11.76 17.87
N VAL A 235 -20.63 -12.58 17.17
CA VAL A 235 -20.22 -13.24 15.95
C VAL A 235 -20.14 -12.23 14.82
N SER A 236 -19.08 -12.30 14.01
CA SER A 236 -19.07 -11.62 12.73
C SER A 236 -20.05 -12.28 11.78
N LEU A 237 -21.25 -11.74 11.67
CA LEU A 237 -22.39 -12.45 11.10
C LEU A 237 -22.69 -11.97 9.67
N PRO A 238 -22.53 -12.82 8.63
CA PRO A 238 -23.06 -12.52 7.30
C PRO A 238 -24.58 -12.34 7.33
N LEU A 239 -25.08 -11.38 6.54
CA LEU A 239 -26.49 -10.98 6.52
C LEU A 239 -26.98 -10.84 5.08
N LYS A 240 -28.26 -11.12 4.86
CA LYS A 240 -28.95 -10.70 3.63
C LYS A 240 -29.13 -9.18 3.63
N PRO A 241 -29.03 -8.50 2.47
CA PRO A 241 -29.23 -7.05 2.36
C PRO A 241 -30.54 -6.55 2.99
N GLY A 242 -31.66 -7.26 2.76
CA GLY A 242 -32.97 -6.89 3.31
C GLY A 242 -33.10 -7.04 4.83
N ARG A 243 -32.10 -7.57 5.54
CA ARG A 243 -32.10 -7.71 7.00
C ARG A 243 -31.35 -6.59 7.73
N ILE A 244 -30.67 -5.69 7.02
CA ILE A 244 -29.79 -4.67 7.63
C ILE A 244 -30.55 -3.73 8.58
N ASP A 245 -31.71 -3.22 8.17
CA ASP A 245 -32.45 -2.24 8.99
C ASP A 245 -32.98 -2.85 10.29
N ALA A 246 -33.51 -4.07 10.22
CA ALA A 246 -34.06 -4.81 11.36
C ALA A 246 -32.99 -5.49 12.23
N PHE A 247 -31.71 -5.42 11.86
CA PHE A 247 -30.65 -6.11 12.58
C PHE A 247 -30.28 -5.38 13.87
N GLU A 248 -30.22 -6.13 14.97
CA GLU A 248 -29.74 -5.68 16.28
C GLU A 248 -28.50 -6.47 16.69
N LYS A 249 -27.58 -5.85 17.42
CA LYS A 249 -26.27 -6.46 17.74
C LYS A 249 -26.42 -7.76 18.54
N GLU A 250 -27.43 -7.82 19.39
CA GLU A 250 -27.77 -8.94 20.26
C GLU A 250 -28.23 -10.18 19.47
N MET A 251 -28.57 -10.02 18.19
CA MET A 251 -28.86 -11.14 17.27
C MET A 251 -27.58 -11.88 16.87
N ALA A 252 -26.41 -11.24 16.98
CA ALA A 252 -25.11 -11.86 16.71
C ALA A 252 -24.50 -12.58 17.92
N SER A 253 -25.26 -12.80 19.00
CA SER A 253 -24.78 -13.62 20.13
C SER A 253 -24.60 -15.09 19.71
N PRO A 254 -23.49 -15.76 20.08
CA PRO A 254 -23.20 -17.16 19.72
C PRO A 254 -24.35 -18.16 19.95
N GLU A 255 -25.18 -17.90 20.95
CA GLU A 255 -26.33 -18.73 21.32
C GLU A 255 -27.52 -18.60 20.33
N LYS A 256 -27.62 -17.48 19.60
CA LYS A 256 -28.71 -17.19 18.67
C LYS A 256 -28.34 -17.45 17.21
N VAL A 257 -27.05 -17.39 16.89
CA VAL A 257 -26.59 -17.41 15.50
C VAL A 257 -26.70 -18.79 14.86
N LYS A 258 -27.31 -18.79 13.68
CA LYS A 258 -27.33 -19.89 12.70
C LYS A 258 -26.32 -19.60 11.59
N ILE A 259 -25.80 -20.66 10.97
CA ILE A 259 -24.84 -20.57 9.87
C ILE A 259 -25.63 -20.73 8.56
N ASP A 260 -26.31 -19.67 8.14
CA ASP A 260 -27.24 -19.65 7.00
C ASP A 260 -26.75 -18.82 5.82
N GLU A 261 -25.87 -17.85 6.04
CA GLU A 261 -25.37 -16.93 5.01
C GLU A 261 -23.86 -17.06 4.79
N ARG A 262 -23.41 -16.90 3.55
CA ARG A 262 -21.98 -16.92 3.21
C ARG A 262 -21.50 -15.51 2.91
N PHE A 263 -20.19 -15.28 3.05
CA PHE A 263 -19.55 -14.00 2.79
C PHE A 263 -18.42 -14.17 1.76
N LEU A 264 -18.34 -13.28 0.77
CA LEU A 264 -17.36 -13.32 -0.32
C LEU A 264 -17.34 -14.65 -1.09
N VAL A 265 -18.52 -15.17 -1.43
CA VAL A 265 -18.66 -16.40 -2.22
C VAL A 265 -18.09 -16.17 -3.62
N GLN A 266 -17.06 -16.92 -3.97
CA GLN A 266 -16.48 -16.85 -5.30
C GLN A 266 -17.42 -17.50 -6.32
N ASN A 267 -17.76 -16.77 -7.38
CA ASN A 267 -18.60 -17.25 -8.48
C ASN A 267 -17.87 -17.02 -9.81
N PRO A 268 -17.01 -17.98 -10.22
CA PRO A 268 -16.26 -17.86 -11.46
C PRO A 268 -17.20 -17.65 -12.65
N GLY A 269 -17.08 -16.51 -13.33
CA GLY A 269 -17.88 -16.17 -14.51
C GLY A 269 -18.96 -15.12 -14.29
N ALA A 270 -19.21 -14.68 -13.05
CA ALA A 270 -20.17 -13.60 -12.79
C ALA A 270 -19.72 -12.28 -13.44
N ARG A 271 -18.47 -11.85 -13.17
CA ARG A 271 -17.84 -10.62 -13.68
C ARG A 271 -18.75 -9.38 -13.65
N ASP A 272 -19.69 -9.36 -12.73
CA ASP A 272 -20.80 -8.44 -12.66
C ASP A 272 -20.41 -7.08 -12.06
N ALA A 273 -19.23 -6.99 -11.46
CA ALA A 273 -18.65 -5.71 -11.04
C ALA A 273 -17.84 -5.01 -12.14
N GLN A 274 -17.82 -5.54 -13.37
CA GLN A 274 -17.14 -4.87 -14.48
C GLN A 274 -17.63 -3.43 -14.75
N PRO A 275 -18.94 -3.11 -14.76
CA PRO A 275 -19.39 -1.73 -14.97
C PRO A 275 -18.89 -0.78 -13.88
N LEU A 276 -19.03 -1.17 -12.60
CA LEU A 276 -18.48 -0.43 -11.45
C LEU A 276 -16.99 -0.13 -11.63
N ILE A 277 -16.20 -1.13 -12.04
CA ILE A 277 -14.75 -0.98 -12.20
C ILE A 277 -14.39 -0.06 -13.36
N VAL A 278 -15.11 -0.14 -14.49
CA VAL A 278 -14.90 0.76 -15.64
C VAL A 278 -15.21 2.20 -15.24
N GLU A 279 -16.35 2.45 -14.62
CA GLU A 279 -16.75 3.79 -14.20
C GLU A 279 -15.81 4.37 -13.14
N ALA A 280 -15.38 3.56 -12.17
CA ALA A 280 -14.41 3.97 -11.17
C ALA A 280 -13.06 4.37 -11.79
N MET A 281 -12.60 3.62 -12.81
CA MET A 281 -11.37 3.93 -13.52
C MET A 281 -11.48 5.21 -14.36
N ASP A 282 -12.60 5.39 -15.07
CA ASP A 282 -12.88 6.59 -15.86
C ASP A 282 -12.99 7.82 -14.97
N TRP A 283 -13.73 7.72 -13.86
CA TRP A 283 -13.81 8.77 -12.85
C TRP A 283 -12.43 9.08 -12.27
N ALA A 284 -11.66 8.06 -11.89
CA ALA A 284 -10.33 8.24 -11.33
C ALA A 284 -9.39 8.95 -12.32
N SER A 285 -9.44 8.62 -13.61
CA SER A 285 -8.60 9.29 -14.63
C SER A 285 -8.86 10.81 -14.74
N LYS A 286 -10.07 11.25 -14.41
CA LYS A 286 -10.51 12.66 -14.49
C LYS A 286 -10.32 13.41 -13.15
N ASN A 287 -10.57 12.72 -12.04
CA ASN A 287 -10.72 13.36 -10.72
C ASN A 287 -9.56 13.05 -9.78
N MET A 288 -8.99 11.86 -9.87
CA MET A 288 -7.76 11.55 -9.16
C MET A 288 -6.63 12.06 -10.03
N LYS A 289 -5.93 13.10 -9.56
CA LYS A 289 -4.58 13.33 -10.06
C LYS A 289 -3.88 11.99 -9.88
N GLU A 290 -3.34 11.41 -10.96
CA GLU A 290 -2.40 10.33 -10.78
C GLU A 290 -1.41 10.83 -9.76
N VAL A 291 -1.44 10.22 -8.58
CA VAL A 291 -0.31 10.28 -7.68
C VAL A 291 0.74 9.50 -8.45
N LYS A 292 1.42 10.17 -9.40
CA LYS A 292 2.83 9.96 -9.59
C LYS A 292 3.37 10.16 -8.21
N ASP A 293 3.47 9.05 -7.47
CA ASP A 293 4.08 8.98 -6.15
C ASP A 293 5.27 9.92 -6.23
N PRO A 294 5.20 11.15 -5.68
CA PRO A 294 6.30 12.06 -5.85
C PRO A 294 7.45 11.29 -5.24
N VAL A 295 8.48 11.03 -6.06
CA VAL A 295 9.62 10.20 -5.68
C VAL A 295 10.27 10.71 -4.38
N PHE A 296 9.87 11.92 -3.97
CA PHE A 296 10.31 12.67 -2.82
C PHE A 296 9.12 13.12 -1.97
N ARG A 297 8.87 12.44 -0.84
CA ARG A 297 8.47 13.19 0.36
C ARG A 297 9.74 13.88 0.84
N GLU A 298 9.87 15.18 0.55
CA GLU A 298 10.87 16.02 1.22
C GLU A 298 10.61 15.97 2.75
N LYS A 299 11.30 15.08 3.47
CA LYS A 299 11.78 15.51 4.78
C LYS A 299 12.88 16.48 4.45
N ARG A 300 12.61 17.80 4.49
CA ARG A 300 13.66 18.83 4.40
C ARG A 300 14.68 18.55 5.51
N PRO A 301 15.86 17.97 5.22
CA PRO A 301 16.96 18.10 6.15
C PRO A 301 17.34 19.59 6.07
N GLU A 302 17.75 20.20 7.19
CA GLU A 302 18.29 21.56 7.18
C GLU A 302 19.25 21.71 5.99
N ALA A 303 18.93 22.62 5.07
CA ALA A 303 19.58 22.73 3.79
C ALA A 303 21.07 23.02 3.99
N ARG A 304 21.91 21.98 3.92
CA ARG A 304 23.32 22.18 3.57
C ARG A 304 23.30 22.81 2.18
N LYS A 305 23.74 24.07 2.08
CA LYS A 305 24.00 24.75 0.80
C LYS A 305 25.11 23.99 0.07
N MET A 306 24.78 22.87 -0.56
CA MET A 306 25.65 22.24 -1.55
C MET A 306 25.62 23.13 -2.78
N MET A 307 26.80 23.51 -3.25
CA MET A 307 26.93 24.30 -4.48
C MET A 307 26.51 23.44 -5.66
N TYR A 308 25.57 23.92 -6.46
CA TYR A 308 25.17 23.27 -7.71
C TYR A 308 26.34 23.34 -8.71
N ILE A 309 26.72 22.18 -9.25
CA ILE A 309 27.78 22.04 -10.25
C ILE A 309 27.13 21.51 -11.54
N SER A 310 27.20 22.30 -12.61
CA SER A 310 26.66 21.98 -13.92
C SER A 310 27.52 20.98 -14.69
N GLU A 311 26.92 20.35 -15.71
CA GLU A 311 27.54 19.24 -16.45
C GLU A 311 28.84 19.61 -17.18
N ASP A 312 29.02 20.88 -17.55
CA ASP A 312 30.23 21.38 -18.21
C ASP A 312 31.50 21.13 -17.38
N MET A 313 31.36 21.04 -16.05
CA MET A 313 32.46 20.79 -15.12
C MET A 313 32.66 19.30 -14.78
N PHE A 314 31.86 18.38 -15.33
CA PHE A 314 31.95 16.96 -15.01
C PHE A 314 33.21 16.31 -15.61
N PRO A 315 33.77 15.28 -14.95
CA PRO A 315 34.92 14.55 -15.47
C PRO A 315 34.54 13.76 -16.73
N PRO A 316 35.51 13.47 -17.62
CA PRO A 316 35.27 12.79 -18.90
C PRO A 316 34.50 11.48 -18.79
N CYS A 317 34.79 10.64 -17.79
CA CYS A 317 34.08 9.38 -17.60
C CYS A 317 32.58 9.55 -17.31
N ILE A 318 32.18 10.58 -16.56
CA ILE A 318 30.77 10.84 -16.23
C ILE A 318 30.04 11.43 -17.44
N LYS A 319 30.67 12.38 -18.14
CA LYS A 319 30.13 12.95 -19.39
C LYS A 319 29.87 11.85 -20.42
N TYR A 320 30.87 11.00 -20.62
CA TYR A 320 30.76 9.89 -21.56
C TYR A 320 29.58 8.96 -21.26
N ILE A 321 29.40 8.58 -19.99
CA ILE A 321 28.26 7.74 -19.58
C ILE A 321 26.94 8.46 -19.91
N LEU A 322 26.77 9.73 -19.50
CA LEU A 322 25.54 10.52 -19.72
C LEU A 322 25.22 10.75 -21.21
N GLU A 323 26.24 10.91 -22.04
CA GLU A 323 26.11 11.25 -23.44
C GLU A 323 25.79 10.04 -24.33
N ASN A 324 26.45 8.89 -24.11
CA ASN A 324 26.51 7.80 -25.07
C ASN A 324 25.63 6.58 -24.74
N GLY A 325 25.03 6.50 -23.55
CA GLY A 325 24.39 5.27 -23.09
C GLY A 325 25.39 4.11 -22.93
N LEU A 326 24.92 2.95 -22.48
CA LEU A 326 25.77 1.77 -22.27
C LEU A 326 25.09 0.48 -22.76
N GLY A 327 25.84 -0.38 -23.45
CA GLY A 327 25.41 -1.74 -23.79
C GLY A 327 25.38 -2.64 -22.54
N ASP A 328 26.50 -2.72 -21.82
CA ASP A 328 26.66 -3.42 -20.54
C ASP A 328 27.00 -2.47 -19.39
N GLY A 329 26.74 -2.89 -18.14
CA GLY A 329 27.11 -2.12 -16.95
C GLY A 329 26.13 -1.02 -16.55
N LYS A 330 24.96 -0.93 -17.21
CA LYS A 330 23.90 0.05 -16.94
C LYS A 330 23.52 0.18 -15.45
N LYS A 331 23.38 -0.94 -14.74
CA LYS A 331 23.07 -0.93 -13.29
C LYS A 331 24.19 -0.28 -12.45
N ARG A 332 25.45 -0.48 -12.84
CA ARG A 332 26.62 0.13 -12.18
C ARG A 332 26.69 1.62 -12.48
N ALA A 333 26.38 2.01 -13.72
CA ALA A 333 26.27 3.41 -14.10
C ALA A 333 25.17 4.15 -13.34
N VAL A 334 24.00 3.52 -13.11
CA VAL A 334 22.94 4.10 -12.25
C VAL A 334 23.47 4.46 -10.87
N PHE A 335 24.19 3.55 -10.22
CA PHE A 335 24.80 3.80 -8.91
C PHE A 335 25.84 4.95 -8.95
N ILE A 336 26.69 4.98 -9.98
CA ILE A 336 27.70 6.02 -10.17
C ILE A 336 27.03 7.39 -10.36
N LEU A 337 26.09 7.50 -11.31
CA LEU A 337 25.45 8.74 -11.70
C LEU A 337 24.63 9.34 -10.56
N ILE A 338 23.79 8.55 -9.89
CA ILE A 338 22.96 9.05 -8.78
C ILE A 338 23.86 9.60 -7.67
N ASN A 339 24.88 8.84 -7.24
CA ASN A 339 25.78 9.30 -6.17
C ASN A 339 26.61 10.50 -6.60
N PHE A 340 27.14 10.53 -7.83
CA PHE A 340 27.89 11.67 -8.35
C PHE A 340 27.02 12.94 -8.38
N LEU A 341 25.85 12.89 -9.03
CA LEU A 341 24.97 14.06 -9.19
C LEU A 341 24.47 14.59 -7.84
N ARG A 342 24.18 13.72 -6.87
CA ARG A 342 23.84 14.16 -5.49
C ARG A 342 24.99 14.91 -4.82
N ASN A 343 26.25 14.50 -5.04
CA ASN A 343 27.42 15.23 -4.54
C ASN A 343 27.64 16.57 -5.28
N MET A 344 27.10 16.72 -6.49
CA MET A 344 27.14 17.95 -7.28
C MET A 344 25.98 18.92 -6.96
N GLY A 345 25.20 18.65 -5.92
CA GLY A 345 24.10 19.52 -5.48
C GLY A 345 22.87 19.48 -6.38
N TRP A 346 22.70 18.45 -7.22
CA TRP A 346 21.51 18.30 -8.05
C TRP A 346 20.30 17.91 -7.20
N SER A 347 19.16 18.53 -7.51
CA SER A 347 17.90 18.17 -6.87
C SER A 347 17.45 16.78 -7.31
N ALA A 348 16.62 16.21 -6.47
CA ALA A 348 15.96 14.94 -6.67
C ALA A 348 15.25 14.83 -8.04
N GLU A 349 14.48 15.86 -8.39
CA GLU A 349 13.78 15.98 -9.68
C GLU A 349 14.75 16.14 -10.87
N GLN A 350 15.82 16.91 -10.70
CA GLN A 350 16.85 17.08 -11.74
C GLN A 350 17.56 15.75 -12.04
N ILE A 351 17.88 14.96 -11.00
CA ILE A 351 18.50 13.66 -11.16
C ILE A 351 17.54 12.68 -11.83
N GLU A 352 16.28 12.62 -11.39
CA GLU A 352 15.27 11.75 -12.02
C GLU A 352 15.14 12.03 -13.51
N LYS A 353 14.88 13.29 -13.88
CA LYS A 353 14.77 13.70 -15.29
C LYS A 353 16.02 13.32 -16.09
N ARG A 354 17.21 13.57 -15.54
CA ARG A 354 18.47 13.29 -16.23
C ARG A 354 18.75 11.78 -16.37
N MET A 355 18.37 10.98 -15.37
CA MET A 355 18.48 9.53 -15.42
C MET A 355 17.56 8.91 -16.46
N ASP A 356 16.36 9.45 -16.64
CA ASP A 356 15.42 9.02 -17.69
C ASP A 356 15.97 9.36 -19.09
N GLU A 357 16.47 10.60 -19.28
CA GLU A 357 17.13 11.00 -20.53
C GLU A 357 18.30 10.08 -20.89
N TRP A 358 19.15 9.77 -19.92
CA TRP A 358 20.26 8.85 -20.11
C TRP A 358 19.78 7.41 -20.40
N ASN A 359 18.76 6.93 -19.70
CA ASN A 359 18.27 5.57 -19.88
C ASN A 359 17.59 5.35 -21.23
N ASN A 360 16.98 6.38 -21.81
CA ASN A 360 16.41 6.32 -23.15
C ASN A 360 17.47 6.12 -24.25
N LYS A 361 18.74 6.43 -23.95
CA LYS A 361 19.88 6.17 -24.85
C LYS A 361 20.44 4.74 -24.72
N ASN A 362 20.04 4.00 -23.69
CA ASN A 362 20.49 2.63 -23.47
C ASN A 362 19.71 1.64 -24.34
N MET A 363 20.40 0.65 -24.93
CA MET A 363 19.76 -0.43 -25.70
C MET A 363 20.07 -1.80 -25.08
N PRO A 364 19.05 -2.57 -24.63
CA PRO A 364 17.71 -2.11 -24.26
C PRO A 364 17.76 -1.17 -23.04
N PRO A 365 16.76 -0.29 -22.85
CA PRO A 365 16.68 0.54 -21.66
C PRO A 365 16.47 -0.31 -20.40
N LEU A 366 16.93 0.19 -19.25
CA LEU A 366 16.57 -0.40 -17.96
C LEU A 366 15.06 -0.23 -17.72
N ARG A 367 14.44 -1.23 -17.09
CA ARG A 367 13.03 -1.15 -16.67
C ARG A 367 12.83 0.07 -15.75
N SER A 368 11.80 0.88 -15.99
CA SER A 368 11.53 2.11 -15.23
C SER A 368 11.36 1.86 -13.72
N ASN A 369 10.89 0.67 -13.33
CA ASN A 369 10.78 0.29 -11.91
C ASN A 369 12.14 0.13 -11.23
N TYR A 370 13.17 -0.30 -11.96
CA TYR A 370 14.52 -0.42 -11.42
C TYR A 370 15.12 0.96 -11.13
N LEU A 371 15.00 1.92 -12.06
CA LEU A 371 15.46 3.29 -11.87
C LEU A 371 14.76 3.97 -10.69
N ARG A 372 13.42 3.86 -10.63
CA ARG A 372 12.63 4.38 -9.50
C ARG A 372 13.05 3.75 -8.17
N GLY A 373 13.29 2.45 -8.14
CA GLY A 373 13.79 1.76 -6.94
C GLY A 373 15.16 2.25 -6.49
N GLN A 374 16.08 2.50 -7.43
CA GLN A 374 17.41 3.04 -7.12
C GLN A 374 17.36 4.48 -6.63
N LEU A 375 16.58 5.36 -7.26
CA LEU A 375 16.37 6.73 -6.81
C LEU A 375 15.78 6.75 -5.39
N ARG A 376 14.74 5.96 -5.14
CA ARG A 376 14.11 5.82 -3.81
C ARG A 376 15.10 5.41 -2.73
N TRP A 377 15.94 4.39 -2.99
CA TRP A 377 16.92 3.93 -2.00
C TRP A 377 17.99 4.99 -1.71
N HIS A 378 18.55 5.64 -2.74
CA HIS A 378 19.59 6.65 -2.56
C HIS A 378 19.06 7.89 -1.82
N PHE A 379 17.85 8.35 -2.12
CA PHE A 379 17.29 9.54 -1.47
C PHE A 379 16.68 9.29 -0.10
N ARG A 380 16.60 8.03 0.34
CA ARG A 380 16.29 7.69 1.74
C ARG A 380 17.42 8.04 2.70
N THR A 381 18.66 8.15 2.22
CA THR A 381 19.81 8.51 3.05
C THR A 381 20.06 10.02 3.05
N ASP A 382 20.22 10.63 4.22
CA ASP A 382 20.43 12.08 4.33
C ASP A 382 21.76 12.54 3.71
N LYS A 383 22.78 11.69 3.74
CA LYS A 383 24.12 12.00 3.19
C LYS A 383 24.32 11.30 1.84
N PRO A 384 24.75 12.04 0.80
CA PRO A 384 25.15 11.41 -0.45
C PRO A 384 26.38 10.53 -0.20
N MET A 385 26.34 9.29 -0.68
CA MET A 385 27.52 8.44 -0.69
C MET A 385 28.45 8.89 -1.81
N LEU A 386 29.74 8.60 -1.68
CA LEU A 386 30.66 8.80 -2.79
C LEU A 386 30.46 7.67 -3.81
N PRO A 387 30.49 7.98 -5.12
CA PRO A 387 30.62 6.93 -6.12
C PRO A 387 31.99 6.22 -5.96
N PRO A 388 32.16 5.02 -6.51
CA PRO A 388 33.43 4.31 -6.45
C PRO A 388 34.56 5.12 -7.10
N ASN A 389 35.80 4.85 -6.71
CA ASN A 389 36.97 5.41 -7.39
C ASN A 389 37.06 4.87 -8.82
N CYS A 390 37.63 5.68 -9.72
CA CYS A 390 37.82 5.30 -11.12
C CYS A 390 38.65 4.02 -11.26
N GLU A 391 39.62 3.76 -10.37
CA GLU A 391 40.47 2.56 -10.39
C GLU A 391 39.73 1.25 -10.04
N ASN A 392 38.50 1.33 -9.52
CA ASN A 392 37.75 0.15 -9.09
C ASN A 392 37.40 -0.77 -10.28
N GLU A 393 37.89 -2.01 -10.21
CA GLU A 393 37.79 -3.00 -11.28
C GLU A 393 36.35 -3.31 -11.68
N ASN A 394 35.46 -3.44 -10.70
CA ASN A 394 34.06 -3.83 -10.94
C ASN A 394 33.19 -2.71 -11.51
N TYR A 395 33.72 -1.48 -11.63
CA TYR A 395 32.98 -0.32 -12.11
C TYR A 395 33.59 0.23 -13.40
N TYR A 396 34.41 1.29 -13.33
CA TYR A 396 34.83 2.04 -14.50
C TYR A 396 35.72 1.24 -15.46
N LYS A 397 36.54 0.31 -14.95
CA LYS A 397 37.39 -0.55 -15.78
C LYS A 397 36.55 -1.54 -16.60
N GLN A 398 35.68 -2.31 -15.95
CA GLN A 398 34.79 -3.25 -16.65
C GLN A 398 33.75 -2.56 -17.55
N MET A 399 33.37 -1.31 -17.26
CA MET A 399 32.54 -0.51 -18.16
C MET A 399 33.32 0.12 -19.32
N GLY A 400 34.65 -0.05 -19.39
CA GLY A 400 35.49 0.50 -20.47
C GLY A 400 35.67 2.02 -20.42
N VAL A 401 35.28 2.70 -19.34
CA VAL A 401 35.32 4.17 -19.23
C VAL A 401 36.48 4.70 -18.40
N HIS A 402 37.28 3.82 -17.78
CA HIS A 402 38.41 4.20 -16.93
C HIS A 402 39.47 5.04 -17.68
N GLY A 403 39.83 4.64 -18.91
CA GLY A 403 40.88 5.30 -19.70
C GLY A 403 40.56 6.76 -20.07
N LEU A 404 39.28 7.14 -20.09
CA LEU A 404 38.84 8.50 -20.38
C LEU A 404 39.35 9.53 -19.35
N CYS A 405 39.69 9.06 -18.15
CA CYS A 405 40.17 9.90 -17.05
C CYS A 405 41.67 9.76 -16.79
N GLN A 406 42.46 9.18 -17.70
CA GLN A 406 43.90 8.93 -17.46
C GLN A 406 44.66 10.18 -17.03
N ASN A 407 44.50 11.30 -17.77
CA ASN A 407 45.12 12.58 -17.43
C ASN A 407 44.71 13.10 -16.04
N LEU A 408 43.51 12.76 -15.57
CA LEU A 408 43.04 13.12 -14.23
C LEU A 408 43.67 12.23 -13.15
N HIS A 409 43.84 10.93 -13.45
CA HIS A 409 44.50 9.98 -12.55
C HIS A 409 45.96 10.35 -12.33
N ASP A 410 46.67 10.77 -13.39
CA ASP A 410 48.07 11.24 -13.33
C ASP A 410 48.19 12.50 -12.46
N ALA A 411 47.15 13.34 -12.45
CA ALA A 411 47.01 14.48 -11.54
C ALA A 411 46.49 14.09 -10.14
N ALA A 412 46.51 12.80 -9.77
CA ALA A 412 46.04 12.25 -8.49
C ALA A 412 44.54 12.49 -8.20
N VAL A 413 43.67 12.57 -9.21
CA VAL A 413 42.21 12.60 -9.06
C VAL A 413 41.66 11.17 -9.17
N LYS A 414 41.46 10.50 -8.04
CA LYS A 414 41.01 9.09 -8.03
C LYS A 414 39.49 8.90 -8.05
N ASN A 415 38.75 9.85 -7.49
CA ASN A 415 37.29 9.81 -7.42
C ASN A 415 36.71 10.89 -8.35
N PRO A 416 35.69 10.58 -9.17
CA PRO A 416 35.13 11.56 -10.10
C PRO A 416 34.58 12.80 -9.40
N VAL A 417 34.09 12.68 -8.17
CA VAL A 417 33.59 13.82 -7.37
C VAL A 417 34.69 14.85 -7.11
N SER A 418 35.95 14.44 -7.04
CA SER A 418 37.07 15.35 -6.74
C SER A 418 37.40 16.31 -7.88
N TYR A 419 37.10 15.96 -9.13
CA TYR A 419 37.48 16.76 -10.30
C TYR A 419 36.79 18.13 -10.34
N PRO A 420 35.45 18.23 -10.27
CA PRO A 420 34.76 19.52 -10.31
C PRO A 420 35.23 20.47 -9.20
N PHE A 421 35.40 19.97 -7.98
CA PHE A 421 35.87 20.80 -6.86
C PHE A 421 37.31 21.30 -7.03
N ARG A 422 38.19 20.53 -7.69
CA ARG A 422 39.55 21.01 -8.03
C ARG A 422 39.52 22.07 -9.11
N LEU A 423 38.66 21.90 -10.13
CA LEU A 423 38.49 22.90 -11.19
C LEU A 423 38.00 24.23 -10.60
N LEU A 424 37.02 24.18 -9.69
CA LEU A 424 36.51 25.36 -8.98
C LEU A 424 37.59 26.06 -8.16
N LYS A 425 38.41 25.31 -7.40
CA LYS A 425 39.55 25.88 -6.64
C LYS A 425 40.61 26.52 -7.53
N SER A 426 40.86 25.93 -8.71
CA SER A 426 41.80 26.52 -9.68
C SER A 426 41.28 27.81 -10.30
N ARG A 427 39.96 27.90 -10.52
CA ARG A 427 39.28 29.10 -11.05
C ARG A 427 39.11 30.20 -10.00
N SER A 428 39.00 29.86 -8.72
CA SER A 428 38.86 30.82 -7.61
C SER A 428 40.18 31.39 -7.09
N GLY A 429 41.34 30.96 -7.62
CA GLY A 429 42.65 31.51 -7.26
C GLY A 429 43.18 31.10 -5.87
N GLU A 430 42.50 30.22 -5.15
CA GLU A 430 42.94 29.78 -3.82
C GLU A 430 44.10 28.77 -3.90
N LYS A 431 45.33 29.23 -3.63
CA LYS A 431 46.49 28.33 -3.51
C LYS A 431 46.28 27.30 -2.39
N PRO A 432 46.69 26.02 -2.58
CA PRO A 432 46.54 25.02 -1.54
C PRO A 432 47.41 25.37 -0.33
N LYS A 433 46.81 25.47 0.86
CA LYS A 433 47.54 25.54 2.13
C LYS A 433 48.41 24.28 2.26
N LYS A 434 49.74 24.44 2.19
CA LYS A 434 50.69 23.38 2.51
C LYS A 434 50.36 22.85 3.91
N LYS A 435 50.07 21.55 4.03
CA LYS A 435 49.98 20.89 5.33
C LYS A 435 51.31 21.09 6.05
N ALA A 436 51.30 21.79 7.17
CA ALA A 436 52.45 21.86 8.05
C ALA A 436 52.83 20.43 8.46
N LYS A 437 54.09 20.04 8.25
CA LYS A 437 54.64 18.82 8.84
C LYS A 437 54.50 18.92 10.36
N PRO A 438 54.10 17.86 11.06
CA PRO A 438 54.12 17.87 12.52
C PRO A 438 55.58 18.05 12.97
N ARG A 439 55.84 19.08 13.80
CA ARG A 439 57.11 19.23 14.50
C ARG A 439 57.25 18.04 15.45
N ASN A 440 58.24 17.18 15.21
CA ASN A 440 58.79 16.35 16.27
C ASN A 440 59.80 17.20 17.04
N LYS A 441 59.50 17.43 18.33
CA LYS A 441 60.28 18.11 19.38
C LYS A 441 60.70 19.54 19.11
#